data_AF-A0A427AQ36-F1
#
_entry.id   AF-A0A427AQ36-F1
#
_cell.length_a   1.000
_cell.length_b   1.000
_cell.length_c   1.000
_cell.angle_alpha   90.00
_cell.angle_beta   90.00
_cell.angle_gamma   90.00
#
_symmetry.space_group_name_H-M   'P 1'
#
loop_
_entity.id
_entity.type
_entity.pdbx_description
1 polymer ?
#
loop_
_entity_poly.entity_id
_entity_poly.type
_entity_poly.pdbx_seq_one_letter_code
_entity_poly.pdbx_strand_id
1 'polypeptide(L)'
;MQCFSKQQKNQLATWTLQAVVANDLYTDDSFVYSKAAGKIKDAISSLPHATVDDDKEEAAALALAESKAVGKDTAELGTTTLATSSETKDHVSDPFGLDVLLPSKSKKDERASVKDVTAAQTVIDILVKHAFENIDKFTARQRDAIEKLWASIREQHIRRKQGKSVTGKLDMNAFEYLQEKYAREKISIRHAVGGSGERRAEQWLG
;
A
#
# COMPACT_ATOMS: atom_id res chain seq x y z
N MET A 1 24.21 -32.17 2.05
CA MET A 1 24.71 -30.92 1.42
C MET A 1 23.71 -29.81 1.71
N GLN A 2 24.07 -28.79 2.47
CA GLN A 2 23.24 -27.58 2.59
C GLN A 2 23.87 -26.51 1.69
N CYS A 3 23.21 -26.19 0.58
CA CYS A 3 23.78 -25.32 -0.46
C CYS A 3 23.65 -23.82 -0.17
N PHE A 4 22.92 -23.42 0.88
CA PHE A 4 22.63 -22.02 1.21
C PHE A 4 22.95 -21.71 2.67
N SER A 5 23.48 -20.51 2.93
CA SER A 5 23.63 -19.97 4.28
C SER A 5 22.26 -19.71 4.94
N LYS A 6 22.22 -19.60 6.28
CA LYS A 6 20.99 -19.23 7.01
C LYS A 6 20.38 -17.92 6.46
N GLN A 7 21.22 -16.92 6.22
CA GLN A 7 20.81 -15.63 5.66
C GLN A 7 20.23 -15.76 4.25
N GLN A 8 20.86 -16.55 3.37
CA GLN A 8 20.37 -16.78 2.00
C GLN A 8 19.04 -17.52 1.99
N LYS A 9 18.87 -18.52 2.88
CA LYS A 9 17.59 -19.22 3.06
C LYS A 9 16.50 -18.27 3.51
N ASN A 10 16.80 -17.38 4.45
CA ASN A 10 15.86 -16.38 4.92
C ASN A 10 15.49 -15.40 3.81
N GLN A 11 16.45 -14.92 3.01
CA GLN A 11 16.18 -14.06 1.86
C GLN A 11 15.28 -14.76 0.82
N LEU A 12 15.57 -16.02 0.51
CA LEU A 12 14.77 -16.80 -0.43
C LEU A 12 13.36 -17.05 0.11
N ALA A 13 13.20 -17.31 1.41
CA ALA A 13 11.89 -17.40 2.06
C ALA A 13 11.13 -16.07 1.96
N THR A 14 11.78 -14.93 2.21
CA THR A 14 11.16 -13.61 2.07
C THR A 14 10.74 -13.33 0.63
N TRP A 15 11.60 -13.59 -0.35
CA TRP A 15 11.28 -13.36 -1.76
C TRP A 15 10.19 -14.28 -2.28
N THR A 16 10.17 -15.54 -1.86
CA THR A 16 9.08 -16.46 -2.23
C THR A 16 7.76 -16.05 -1.62
N LEU A 17 7.76 -15.66 -0.34
CA LEU A 17 6.57 -15.09 0.31
C LEU A 17 6.13 -13.84 -0.42
N GLN A 18 7.04 -12.90 -0.71
CA GLN A 18 6.71 -11.67 -1.40
C GLN A 18 6.19 -11.93 -2.81
N ALA A 19 6.80 -12.80 -3.60
CA ALA A 19 6.36 -13.09 -4.96
C ALA A 19 4.96 -13.72 -5.00
N VAL A 20 4.68 -14.67 -4.10
CA VAL A 20 3.38 -15.34 -4.05
C VAL A 20 2.31 -14.41 -3.47
N VAL A 21 2.60 -13.78 -2.33
CA VAL A 21 1.62 -12.94 -1.63
C VAL A 21 1.40 -11.62 -2.35
N ALA A 22 2.41 -11.00 -2.95
CA ALA A 22 2.21 -9.74 -3.69
C ALA A 22 1.29 -9.93 -4.90
N ASN A 23 1.40 -11.06 -5.61
CA ASN A 23 0.48 -11.38 -6.69
C ASN A 23 -0.95 -11.61 -6.15
N ASP A 24 -1.09 -12.36 -5.06
CA ASP A 24 -2.40 -12.61 -4.43
C ASP A 24 -3.01 -11.33 -3.80
N LEU A 25 -2.19 -10.33 -3.44
CA LEU A 25 -2.65 -9.02 -2.97
C LEU A 25 -2.95 -8.04 -4.12
N TYR A 26 -2.40 -8.29 -5.31
CA TYR A 26 -2.66 -7.51 -6.53
C TYR A 26 -3.78 -8.15 -7.35
N THR A 27 -4.96 -8.22 -6.73
CA THR A 27 -6.17 -8.81 -7.30
C THR A 27 -7.40 -7.98 -6.94
N ASP A 28 -8.44 -8.07 -7.76
CA ASP A 28 -9.79 -7.52 -7.47
C ASP A 28 -10.68 -8.56 -6.75
N ASP A 29 -10.20 -9.79 -6.60
CA ASP A 29 -10.92 -10.83 -5.86
C ASP A 29 -10.70 -10.66 -4.34
N SER A 30 -11.74 -10.17 -3.67
CA SER A 30 -11.75 -9.95 -2.23
C SER A 30 -11.45 -11.21 -1.40
N PHE A 31 -11.83 -12.41 -1.87
CA PHE A 31 -11.54 -13.66 -1.17
C PHE A 31 -10.07 -14.05 -1.29
N VAL A 32 -9.49 -13.88 -2.49
CA VAL A 32 -8.05 -14.13 -2.71
C VAL A 32 -7.22 -13.14 -1.89
N TYR A 33 -7.57 -11.86 -1.92
CA TYR A 33 -6.91 -10.82 -1.11
C TYR A 33 -6.96 -11.13 0.39
N SER A 34 -8.15 -11.47 0.90
CA SER A 34 -8.34 -11.79 2.33
C SER A 34 -7.56 -13.04 2.73
N LYS A 35 -7.49 -14.06 1.86
CA LYS A 35 -6.68 -15.26 2.08
C LYS A 35 -5.19 -14.91 2.11
N ALA A 36 -4.73 -14.04 1.23
CA ALA A 36 -3.34 -13.58 1.20
C ALA A 36 -2.96 -12.82 2.48
N ALA A 37 -3.83 -11.91 2.94
CA ALA A 37 -3.67 -11.23 4.21
C ALA A 37 -3.66 -12.23 5.39
N GLY A 38 -4.51 -13.25 5.36
CA GLY A 38 -4.50 -14.36 6.32
C GLY A 38 -3.14 -15.08 6.38
N LYS A 39 -2.55 -15.41 5.22
CA LYS A 39 -1.21 -16.02 5.16
C LYS A 39 -0.15 -15.14 5.81
N ILE A 40 -0.20 -13.82 5.61
CA ILE A 40 0.73 -12.87 6.28
C ILE A 40 0.53 -12.92 7.80
N LYS A 41 -0.73 -12.89 8.25
CA LYS A 41 -1.07 -12.99 9.67
C LYS A 41 -0.50 -14.27 10.29
N ASP A 42 -0.73 -15.40 9.65
CA ASP A 42 -0.25 -16.71 10.10
C ASP A 42 1.28 -16.77 10.11
N ALA A 43 1.93 -16.21 9.09
CA ALA A 43 3.39 -16.11 9.03
C ALA A 43 3.94 -15.33 10.23
N ILE A 44 3.36 -14.16 10.56
CA ILE A 44 3.72 -13.37 11.74
C ILE A 44 3.50 -14.17 13.03
N SER A 45 2.34 -14.83 13.16
CA SER A 45 2.04 -15.66 14.33
C SER A 45 3.02 -16.82 14.51
N SER A 46 3.52 -17.40 13.41
CA SER A 46 4.45 -18.53 13.42
C SER A 46 5.91 -18.16 13.68
N LEU A 47 6.26 -16.86 13.72
CA LEU A 47 7.63 -16.42 13.99
C LEU A 47 8.06 -16.78 15.42
N PRO A 48 9.33 -17.16 15.62
CA PRO A 48 9.91 -17.28 16.96
C PRO A 48 10.09 -15.89 17.60
N HIS A 49 10.26 -15.85 18.93
CA HIS A 49 10.61 -14.62 19.63
C HIS A 49 11.99 -14.12 19.18
N ALA A 50 12.12 -12.81 18.96
CA ALA A 50 13.38 -12.21 18.56
C ALA A 50 14.35 -12.19 19.75
N THR A 51 15.60 -12.57 19.50
CA THR A 51 16.67 -12.60 20.50
C THR A 51 17.62 -11.41 20.34
N VAL A 52 18.42 -11.14 21.37
CA VAL A 52 19.43 -10.06 21.35
C VAL A 52 20.49 -10.30 20.26
N ASP A 53 20.74 -11.55 19.87
CA ASP A 53 21.68 -11.84 18.79
C ASP A 53 21.09 -11.50 17.42
N ASP A 54 19.78 -11.67 17.23
CA ASP A 54 19.09 -11.21 16.00
C ASP A 54 19.14 -9.68 15.86
N ASP A 55 19.07 -8.93 16.96
CA ASP A 55 19.23 -7.47 16.96
C ASP A 55 20.63 -7.03 16.52
N LYS A 56 21.68 -7.77 16.95
CA LYS A 56 23.07 -7.52 16.54
C LYS A 56 23.30 -7.89 15.08
N GLU A 57 22.78 -9.03 14.62
CA GLU A 57 22.85 -9.47 13.23
C GLU A 57 22.20 -8.44 12.30
N GLU A 58 21.03 -7.90 12.67
CA GLU A 58 20.35 -6.84 11.92
C GLU A 58 21.17 -5.53 11.87
N ALA A 59 21.74 -5.11 13.01
CA ALA A 59 22.55 -3.90 13.06
C ALA A 59 23.81 -4.01 12.18
N ALA A 60 24.47 -5.16 12.18
CA ALA A 60 25.65 -5.43 11.35
C ALA A 60 25.30 -5.48 9.85
N ALA A 61 24.17 -6.10 9.49
CA ALA A 61 23.70 -6.16 8.10
C ALA A 61 23.42 -4.76 7.53
N LEU A 62 22.86 -3.86 8.33
CA LEU A 62 22.59 -2.48 7.93
C LEU A 62 23.88 -1.64 7.80
N ALA A 63 24.84 -1.78 8.71
CA ALA A 63 26.14 -1.12 8.59
C ALA A 63 26.91 -1.58 7.32
N LEU A 64 26.80 -2.86 6.96
CA LEU A 64 27.34 -3.37 5.69
C LEU A 64 26.59 -2.83 4.47
N ALA A 65 25.27 -2.66 4.54
CA ALA A 65 24.49 -2.06 3.46
C ALA A 65 24.83 -0.57 3.26
N GLU A 66 24.97 0.19 4.35
CA GLU A 66 25.34 1.61 4.32
C GLU A 66 26.75 1.84 3.79
N SER A 67 27.74 1.04 4.22
CA SER A 67 29.11 1.13 3.69
C SER A 67 29.21 0.77 2.20
N LYS A 68 28.38 -0.15 1.71
CA LYS A 68 28.31 -0.51 0.29
C LYS A 68 27.63 0.58 -0.57
N ALA A 69 26.82 1.46 0.03
CA ALA A 69 26.18 2.57 -0.66
C ALA A 69 27.10 3.80 -0.86
N VAL A 70 28.19 3.91 -0.09
CA VAL A 70 29.11 5.07 -0.11
C VAL A 70 30.34 4.87 -1.02
N GLY A 71 30.60 3.65 -1.50
CA GLY A 71 31.83 3.29 -2.23
C GLY A 71 31.81 3.41 -3.76
N LYS A 72 31.08 4.36 -4.35
CA LYS A 72 31.09 4.55 -5.81
C LYS A 72 31.21 6.02 -6.20
N ASP A 73 32.24 6.70 -5.72
CA ASP A 73 32.77 7.91 -6.35
C ASP A 73 34.30 7.96 -6.14
N THR A 74 35.02 8.36 -7.20
CA THR A 74 36.45 8.76 -7.28
C THR A 74 37.50 7.77 -7.83
N ALA A 75 37.82 7.90 -9.12
CA ALA A 75 39.17 7.90 -9.75
C ALA A 75 39.00 8.20 -11.26
N GLU A 76 39.01 9.49 -11.68
CA GLU A 76 40.08 10.22 -12.40
C GLU A 76 40.58 9.59 -13.72
N LEU A 77 40.96 10.29 -14.81
CA LEU A 77 40.78 11.61 -15.44
C LEU A 77 41.61 11.48 -16.75
N GLY A 78 41.14 11.97 -17.90
CA GLY A 78 41.91 11.82 -19.16
C GLY A 78 41.37 12.52 -20.42
N THR A 79 41.25 13.84 -20.37
CA THR A 79 41.61 14.85 -21.39
C THR A 79 40.97 14.89 -22.81
N THR A 80 40.39 16.08 -23.12
CA THR A 80 40.25 16.78 -24.43
C THR A 80 39.28 16.21 -25.47
N THR A 81 38.38 16.94 -26.16
CA THR A 81 38.24 18.38 -26.51
C THR A 81 36.77 18.75 -26.78
N LEU A 82 36.48 20.02 -26.52
CA LEU A 82 35.32 20.87 -26.83
C LEU A 82 34.61 20.65 -28.19
N ALA A 83 33.26 20.55 -28.21
CA ALA A 83 32.35 21.52 -28.86
C ALA A 83 30.88 21.02 -29.07
N THR A 84 29.94 21.92 -28.77
CA THR A 84 28.61 22.12 -29.38
C THR A 84 27.41 21.29 -28.89
N SER A 85 26.65 21.95 -27.99
CA SER A 85 25.18 22.04 -27.86
C SER A 85 24.27 21.16 -28.74
N SER A 86 23.35 20.42 -28.10
CA SER A 86 21.90 20.49 -28.37
C SER A 86 21.10 19.73 -27.30
N GLU A 87 19.84 20.13 -27.16
CA GLU A 87 18.91 19.79 -26.09
C GLU A 87 18.41 18.32 -26.11
N THR A 88 17.83 17.92 -24.96
CA THR A 88 16.76 16.91 -24.74
C THR A 88 17.10 15.54 -24.13
N LYS A 89 16.60 15.38 -22.89
CA LYS A 89 16.05 14.19 -22.21
C LYS A 89 16.85 12.87 -22.25
N ASP A 90 17.64 12.65 -21.21
CA ASP A 90 18.15 11.33 -20.86
C ASP A 90 17.05 10.47 -20.22
N HIS A 91 16.33 9.69 -21.03
CA HIS A 91 15.73 8.46 -20.56
C HIS A 91 16.72 7.35 -20.90
N VAL A 92 17.17 6.60 -19.90
CA VAL A 92 17.84 5.32 -20.11
C VAL A 92 16.90 4.50 -21.00
N SER A 93 17.27 4.30 -22.26
CA SER A 93 16.50 3.46 -23.16
C SER A 93 16.63 2.02 -22.68
N ASP A 94 15.49 1.36 -22.50
CA ASP A 94 15.40 -0.03 -22.08
C ASP A 94 16.27 -0.93 -22.98
N PRO A 95 17.28 -1.65 -22.43
CA PRO A 95 18.19 -2.49 -23.21
C PRO A 95 17.51 -3.65 -23.93
N PHE A 96 16.24 -3.94 -23.64
CA PHE A 96 15.47 -5.01 -24.28
C PHE A 96 14.36 -4.53 -25.22
N GLY A 97 14.14 -3.21 -25.35
CA GLY A 97 13.17 -2.65 -26.30
C GLY A 97 11.72 -3.09 -26.08
N LEU A 98 11.33 -3.44 -24.84
CA LEU A 98 9.96 -3.85 -24.51
C LEU A 98 8.99 -2.67 -24.45
N ASP A 99 9.49 -1.44 -24.38
CA ASP A 99 8.67 -0.22 -24.34
C ASP A 99 7.76 -0.06 -25.57
N VAL A 100 8.10 -0.70 -26.70
CA VAL A 100 7.29 -0.72 -27.93
C VAL A 100 6.09 -1.69 -27.81
N LEU A 101 6.18 -2.68 -26.93
CA LEU A 101 5.14 -3.69 -26.70
C LEU A 101 4.17 -3.32 -25.57
N LEU A 102 4.50 -2.33 -24.74
CA LEU A 102 3.60 -1.89 -23.68
C LEU A 102 2.62 -0.84 -24.22
N PRO A 103 1.30 -1.09 -24.21
CA PRO A 103 0.32 -0.07 -24.52
C PRO A 103 0.51 1.10 -23.56
N SER A 104 0.82 2.29 -24.10
CA SER A 104 1.01 3.49 -23.30
C SER A 104 -0.27 3.77 -22.50
N LYS A 105 -0.13 3.80 -21.17
CA LYS A 105 -1.27 3.99 -20.26
C LYS A 105 -1.92 5.34 -20.51
N SER A 106 -3.04 5.36 -21.22
CA SER A 106 -3.88 6.54 -21.31
C SER A 106 -4.50 6.85 -19.95
N LYS A 107 -4.55 8.14 -19.59
CA LYS A 107 -4.98 8.71 -18.30
C LYS A 107 -6.49 8.53 -18.01
N LYS A 108 -7.04 7.33 -18.17
CA LYS A 108 -8.48 7.05 -18.06
C LYS A 108 -8.81 5.94 -17.05
N ASP A 109 -8.05 5.78 -15.98
CA ASP A 109 -8.38 4.84 -14.89
C ASP A 109 -8.39 5.49 -13.48
N GLU A 110 -8.19 6.80 -13.37
CA GLU A 110 -8.06 7.47 -12.06
C GLU A 110 -9.39 7.60 -11.28
N ARG A 111 -10.54 7.35 -11.91
CA ARG A 111 -11.87 7.65 -11.32
C ARG A 111 -12.67 6.43 -10.85
N ALA A 112 -12.12 5.22 -10.95
CA ALA A 112 -12.76 4.01 -10.43
C ALA A 112 -12.22 3.55 -9.07
N SER A 113 -11.01 3.97 -8.65
CA SER A 113 -10.27 3.35 -7.53
C SER A 113 -10.63 3.85 -6.12
N VAL A 114 -11.51 4.84 -5.95
CA VAL A 114 -11.73 5.47 -4.64
C VAL A 114 -12.49 4.56 -3.65
N LYS A 115 -13.25 3.57 -4.11
CA LYS A 115 -13.96 2.62 -3.23
C LYS A 115 -13.06 1.46 -2.77
N ASP A 116 -12.21 0.93 -3.64
CA ASP A 116 -11.40 -0.27 -3.32
C ASP A 116 -10.26 0.02 -2.36
N VAL A 117 -9.77 1.27 -2.34
CA VAL A 117 -8.77 1.75 -1.36
C VAL A 117 -9.26 1.61 0.08
N THR A 118 -10.58 1.67 0.32
CA THR A 118 -11.12 1.58 1.68
C THR A 118 -11.01 0.18 2.28
N ALA A 119 -11.33 -0.86 1.51
CA ALA A 119 -11.24 -2.25 1.96
C ALA A 119 -9.79 -2.66 2.20
N ALA A 120 -8.90 -2.34 1.25
CA ALA A 120 -7.46 -2.59 1.39
C ALA A 120 -6.88 -1.88 2.63
N GLN A 121 -7.25 -0.62 2.88
CA GLN A 121 -6.78 0.12 4.03
C GLN A 121 -7.20 -0.54 5.35
N THR A 122 -8.45 -1.01 5.48
CA THR A 122 -8.89 -1.70 6.71
C THR A 122 -8.10 -2.97 6.99
N VAL A 123 -7.76 -3.74 5.96
CA VAL A 123 -6.95 -4.96 6.11
C VAL A 123 -5.51 -4.61 6.49
N ILE A 124 -4.93 -3.57 5.90
CA ILE A 124 -3.62 -3.05 6.32
C ILE A 124 -3.66 -2.67 7.81
N ASP A 125 -4.67 -1.90 8.25
CA ASP A 125 -4.81 -1.48 9.64
C ASP A 125 -4.91 -2.70 10.60
N ILE A 126 -5.63 -3.74 10.20
CA ILE A 126 -5.75 -5.01 10.95
C ILE A 126 -4.39 -5.73 11.00
N LEU A 127 -3.67 -5.83 9.89
CA LEU A 127 -2.36 -6.48 9.83
C LEU A 127 -1.33 -5.76 10.70
N VAL A 128 -1.31 -4.43 10.66
CA VAL A 128 -0.42 -3.61 11.50
C VAL A 128 -0.76 -3.78 12.97
N LYS A 129 -2.05 -3.78 13.33
CA LYS A 129 -2.48 -4.07 14.70
C LYS A 129 -1.99 -5.46 15.15
N HIS A 130 -2.12 -6.46 14.29
CA HIS A 130 -1.68 -7.81 14.59
C HIS A 130 -0.16 -7.93 14.76
N ALA A 131 0.61 -7.22 13.91
CA ALA A 131 2.06 -7.13 14.05
C ALA A 131 2.46 -6.46 15.38
N PHE A 132 1.75 -5.40 15.78
CA PHE A 132 1.95 -4.73 17.06
C PHE A 132 1.60 -5.62 18.27
N GLU A 133 0.56 -6.46 18.17
CA GLU A 133 0.23 -7.44 19.22
C GLU A 133 1.29 -8.55 19.37
N ASN A 134 2.11 -8.79 18.33
CA ASN A 134 3.18 -9.77 18.29
C ASN A 134 4.57 -9.09 18.21
N ILE A 135 4.71 -7.89 18.79
CA ILE A 135 5.90 -7.03 18.62
C ILE A 135 7.20 -7.68 19.14
N ASP A 136 7.08 -8.56 20.12
CA ASP A 136 8.16 -9.33 20.72
C ASP A 136 8.85 -10.30 19.73
N LYS A 137 8.17 -10.68 18.65
CA LYS A 137 8.71 -11.52 17.57
C LYS A 137 9.58 -10.77 16.56
N PHE A 138 9.58 -9.44 16.62
CA PHE A 138 10.37 -8.58 15.73
C PHE A 138 11.63 -8.08 16.44
N THR A 139 12.67 -7.73 15.68
CA THR A 139 13.91 -7.13 16.20
C THR A 139 13.71 -5.68 16.60
N ALA A 140 14.58 -5.12 17.43
CA ALA A 140 14.45 -3.78 18.02
C ALA A 140 14.13 -2.68 17.00
N ARG A 141 14.81 -2.68 15.83
CA ARG A 141 14.54 -1.67 14.79
C ARG A 141 13.18 -1.86 14.12
N GLN A 142 12.78 -3.12 13.91
CA GLN A 142 11.47 -3.44 13.35
C GLN A 142 10.36 -3.09 14.33
N ARG A 143 10.57 -3.30 15.64
CA ARG A 143 9.66 -2.86 16.69
C ARG A 143 9.42 -1.36 16.63
N ASP A 144 10.47 -0.55 16.58
CA ASP A 144 10.37 0.90 16.45
C ASP A 144 9.57 1.33 15.21
N ALA A 145 9.77 0.65 14.08
CA ALA A 145 9.03 0.94 12.84
C ALA A 145 7.53 0.59 12.98
N ILE A 146 7.22 -0.58 13.55
CA ILE A 146 5.84 -1.02 13.79
C ILE A 146 5.13 -0.09 14.78
N GLU A 147 5.82 0.36 15.83
CA GLU A 147 5.28 1.32 16.81
C GLU A 147 4.92 2.65 16.16
N LYS A 148 5.82 3.20 15.34
CA LYS A 148 5.57 4.44 14.59
C LYS A 148 4.37 4.30 13.65
N LEU A 149 4.29 3.18 12.93
CA LEU A 149 3.19 2.88 12.02
C LEU A 149 1.86 2.80 12.78
N TRP A 150 1.83 2.06 13.88
CA TRP A 150 0.64 1.88 14.71
C TRP A 150 0.19 3.17 15.40
N ALA A 151 1.14 3.99 15.86
CA ALA A 151 0.85 5.32 16.40
C ALA A 151 0.18 6.21 15.34
N SER A 152 0.69 6.20 14.10
CA SER A 152 0.10 6.94 12.98
C SER A 152 -1.34 6.50 12.69
N ILE A 153 -1.61 5.19 12.63
CA ILE A 153 -2.95 4.64 12.41
C ILE A 153 -3.91 5.04 13.54
N ARG A 154 -3.48 4.92 14.80
CA ARG A 154 -4.29 5.37 15.96
C ARG A 154 -4.62 6.85 15.87
N GLU A 155 -3.66 7.67 15.48
CA GLU A 155 -3.87 9.10 15.32
C GLU A 155 -4.87 9.41 14.20
N GLN A 156 -4.79 8.70 13.07
CA GLN A 156 -5.79 8.79 12.00
C GLN A 156 -7.19 8.37 12.48
N HIS A 157 -7.30 7.29 13.27
CA HIS A 157 -8.58 6.86 13.85
C HIS A 157 -9.17 7.92 14.77
N ILE A 158 -8.35 8.55 15.61
CA ILE A 158 -8.77 9.65 16.48
C ILE A 158 -9.22 10.85 15.65
N ARG A 159 -8.48 11.22 14.59
CA ARG A 159 -8.85 12.32 13.69
C ARG A 159 -10.18 12.10 12.98
N ARG A 160 -10.43 10.88 12.47
CA ARG A 160 -11.71 10.51 11.86
C ARG A 160 -12.87 10.64 12.86
N LYS A 161 -12.68 10.20 14.10
CA LYS A 161 -13.67 10.37 15.18
C LYS A 161 -13.92 11.83 15.56
N GLN A 162 -12.93 12.69 15.39
CA GLN A 162 -13.01 14.12 15.67
C GLN A 162 -13.47 14.96 14.46
N GLY A 163 -13.77 14.35 13.31
CA GLY A 163 -14.25 15.02 12.10
C GLY A 163 -13.21 15.91 11.39
N LYS A 164 -11.91 15.78 11.69
CA LYS A 164 -10.85 16.61 11.10
C LYS A 164 -10.12 15.83 10.01
N SER A 165 -10.40 16.14 8.73
CA SER A 165 -9.64 15.59 7.59
C SER A 165 -8.26 16.24 7.46
N VAL A 166 -7.34 15.55 6.77
CA VAL A 166 -6.01 16.04 6.36
C VAL A 166 -6.11 17.32 5.50
N THR A 167 -7.21 17.51 4.79
CA THR A 167 -7.48 18.72 3.99
C THR A 167 -8.26 19.81 4.74
N GLY A 168 -8.54 19.63 6.04
CA GLY A 168 -9.29 20.59 6.85
C GLY A 168 -10.79 20.67 6.54
N LYS A 169 -11.30 19.87 5.61
CA LYS A 169 -12.74 19.67 5.41
C LYS A 169 -13.26 18.59 6.35
N LEU A 170 -14.52 18.70 6.73
CA LEU A 170 -15.20 17.69 7.53
C LEU A 170 -15.41 16.46 6.63
N ASP A 171 -14.64 15.39 6.84
CA ASP A 171 -14.87 14.11 6.18
C ASP A 171 -16.14 13.51 6.78
N MET A 172 -17.30 13.96 6.29
CA MET A 172 -18.59 13.35 6.61
C MET A 172 -18.57 11.91 6.10
N ASN A 173 -18.89 10.96 6.97
CA ASN A 173 -19.01 9.56 6.55
C ASN A 173 -20.13 9.45 5.50
N ALA A 174 -20.03 8.51 4.54
CA ALA A 174 -21.04 8.33 3.50
C ALA A 174 -22.47 8.16 4.06
N PHE A 175 -22.57 7.56 5.26
CA PHE A 175 -23.82 7.45 6.01
C PHE A 175 -24.34 8.81 6.51
N GLU A 176 -23.49 9.64 7.11
CA GLU A 176 -23.86 10.97 7.61
C GLU A 176 -24.20 11.91 6.45
N TYR A 177 -23.47 11.81 5.34
CA TYR A 177 -23.78 12.51 4.09
C TYR A 177 -25.15 12.12 3.55
N LEU A 178 -25.47 10.82 3.51
CA LEU A 178 -26.79 10.35 3.11
C LEU A 178 -27.87 10.83 4.09
N GLN A 179 -27.62 10.73 5.40
CA GLN A 179 -28.56 11.18 6.42
C GLN A 179 -28.83 12.68 6.31
N GLU A 180 -27.82 13.51 6.14
CA GLU A 180 -27.97 14.94 5.92
C GLU A 180 -28.70 15.24 4.61
N LYS A 181 -28.40 14.48 3.55
CA LYS A 181 -29.11 14.58 2.28
C LYS A 181 -30.60 14.28 2.46
N TYR A 182 -30.96 13.14 3.06
CA TYR A 182 -32.35 12.76 3.32
C TYR A 182 -33.05 13.68 4.32
N ALA A 183 -32.34 14.22 5.32
CA ALA A 183 -32.90 15.16 6.28
C ALA A 183 -33.20 16.52 5.65
N ARG A 184 -32.42 16.94 4.65
CA ARG A 184 -32.67 18.17 3.86
C ARG A 184 -33.68 17.94 2.72
N GLU A 185 -33.85 16.70 2.29
CA GLU A 185 -34.79 16.31 1.24
C GLU A 185 -36.22 16.32 1.82
N LYS A 186 -37.02 17.32 1.43
CA LYS A 186 -38.43 17.39 1.81
C LYS A 186 -39.19 16.25 1.15
N ILE A 187 -39.40 15.16 1.87
CA ILE A 187 -40.35 14.11 1.49
C ILE A 187 -41.74 14.75 1.49
N SER A 188 -42.31 14.94 0.29
CA SER A 188 -43.69 15.41 0.15
C SER A 188 -44.64 14.35 0.70
N ILE A 189 -45.21 14.61 1.88
CA ILE A 189 -46.18 13.75 2.58
C ILE A 189 -47.55 13.72 1.86
N ARG A 190 -47.70 14.42 0.74
CA ARG A 190 -48.89 14.25 -0.10
C ARG A 190 -48.63 13.12 -1.08
N HIS A 191 -49.25 11.98 -0.82
CA HIS A 191 -49.65 11.03 -1.87
C HIS A 191 -50.35 11.83 -2.99
N ALA A 192 -49.58 12.22 -4.01
CA ALA A 192 -50.09 12.74 -5.26
C ALA A 192 -49.56 11.82 -6.36
N VAL A 193 -50.30 10.74 -6.59
CA VAL A 193 -50.27 10.05 -7.88
C VAL A 193 -50.93 10.98 -8.89
N GLY A 194 -50.14 11.48 -9.85
CA GLY A 194 -50.63 12.19 -11.02
C GLY A 194 -50.24 13.66 -11.06
N GLY A 195 -49.45 14.02 -12.07
CA GLY A 195 -49.33 15.41 -12.52
C GLY A 195 -47.92 15.86 -12.87
N SER A 196 -47.44 15.42 -14.04
CA SER A 196 -46.37 16.08 -14.82
C SER A 196 -44.91 15.86 -14.36
N GLY A 197 -44.21 14.98 -15.08
CA GLY A 197 -42.75 14.88 -15.03
C GLY A 197 -42.23 13.47 -15.31
N GLU A 198 -41.99 13.17 -16.58
CA GLU A 198 -41.55 11.91 -17.17
C GLU A 198 -40.44 11.20 -16.38
N ARG A 199 -40.80 10.17 -15.60
CA ARG A 199 -39.86 9.13 -15.14
C ARG A 199 -40.53 7.78 -15.36
N ARG A 200 -40.07 7.06 -16.37
CA ARG A 200 -40.40 5.63 -16.53
C ARG A 200 -39.79 4.89 -15.35
N ALA A 201 -40.65 4.28 -14.53
CA ALA A 201 -40.21 3.23 -13.62
C ALA A 201 -39.97 1.98 -14.49
N GLU A 202 -38.72 1.56 -14.63
CA GLU A 202 -38.43 0.22 -15.13
C GLU A 202 -38.80 -0.77 -14.02
N GLN A 203 -39.92 -1.44 -14.22
CA GLN A 203 -40.43 -2.48 -13.34
C GLN A 203 -39.62 -3.75 -13.61
N TRP A 204 -38.68 -4.06 -12.71
CA TRP A 204 -37.95 -5.33 -12.69
C TRP A 204 -38.84 -6.43 -12.12
N LEU A 205 -39.86 -6.84 -12.87
CA LEU A 205 -40.60 -8.08 -12.66
C LEU A 205 -41.23 -8.46 -14.00
N GLY A 206 -40.52 -9.34 -14.69
CA GLY A 206 -40.84 -9.94 -15.99
C GLY A 206 -39.67 -10.82 -16.40
#